data_AF-A0A426DLT4-F1
#
_entry.id   AF-A0A426DLT4-F1
#
_cell.length_a   1.000
_cell.length_b   1.000
_cell.length_c   1.000
_cell.angle_alpha   90.00
_cell.angle_beta   90.00
_cell.angle_gamma   90.00
#
_symmetry.space_group_name_H-M   'P 1'
#
loop_
_entity.id
_entity.type
_entity.pdbx_description
1 polymer ?
#
loop_
_entity_poly.entity_id
_entity_poly.type
_entity_poly.pdbx_seq_one_letter_code
_entity_poly.pdbx_strand_id
1 'polypeptide(L)'
;MYIIHTIDELKELFSSQKKIHLYGAGSQTVNFLSALNSCGIIPNITDILVTDSSRTPGHLQNIPVIQCNKPTLSRQDCILLTVNDVLQDKISAYLEDCNAEIANPLPAIYNDVYNSIKPFAEHYPDNLTGFNAPDPQYSDKIVWTCWWQGEKHAPDIVKACWQSQKKHLSNDIQHIIITQNNYSDYITIPDYVLDRFKDGKNGLSYLADYIRVSLLYKYGGVWLDSTVLLLESLPKQCWELPLYTWRLNATQFCSKTIWCAWFLAARQGSPLYQFVMEAFLFFFSKYDKIKYYLTIDYFISICTNIVDGVLEQFLQIPYNNATAANLGCHLHEPYSEEQFQKYCKGSFLQKLNWHLNGEYAENSILTHIIRENLT
;
A
#
# COMPACT_ATOMS: atom_id res chain seq x y z
N MET A 1 1.73 4.40 -27.83
CA MET A 1 1.57 4.94 -26.47
C MET A 1 2.81 5.76 -26.12
N TYR A 2 2.65 6.96 -25.56
CA TYR A 2 3.77 7.73 -24.99
C TYR A 2 3.74 7.71 -23.46
N ILE A 3 4.81 8.14 -22.79
CA ILE A 3 4.92 8.15 -21.33
C ILE A 3 4.91 9.60 -20.84
N ILE A 4 4.17 9.86 -19.76
CA ILE A 4 4.20 11.13 -19.05
C ILE A 4 5.14 10.96 -17.85
N HIS A 5 6.22 11.73 -17.84
CA HIS A 5 7.32 11.63 -16.90
C HIS A 5 7.22 12.62 -15.74
N THR A 6 6.49 13.73 -15.89
CA THR A 6 6.45 14.78 -14.88
C THR A 6 5.03 15.25 -14.54
N ILE A 7 4.89 15.84 -13.35
CA ILE A 7 3.64 16.48 -12.91
C ILE A 7 3.29 17.68 -13.79
N ASP A 8 4.29 18.39 -14.32
CA ASP A 8 4.04 19.56 -15.17
C ASP A 8 3.51 19.14 -16.56
N GLU A 9 4.01 18.05 -17.14
CA GLU A 9 3.42 17.46 -18.35
C GLU A 9 1.95 17.03 -18.12
N LEU A 10 1.61 16.49 -16.94
CA LEU A 10 0.22 16.20 -16.59
C LEU A 10 -0.62 17.49 -16.54
N LYS A 11 -0.12 18.56 -15.92
CA LYS A 11 -0.83 19.85 -15.88
C LYS A 11 -1.04 20.43 -17.27
N GLU A 12 -0.04 20.37 -18.14
CA GLU A 12 -0.14 20.80 -19.53
C GLU A 12 -1.21 20.01 -20.27
N LEU A 13 -1.23 18.68 -20.12
CA LEU A 13 -2.24 17.82 -20.72
C LEU A 13 -3.65 18.18 -20.23
N PHE A 14 -3.87 18.33 -18.93
CA PHE A 14 -5.17 18.69 -18.37
C PHE A 14 -5.61 20.13 -18.69
N SER A 15 -4.68 21.01 -19.07
CA SER A 15 -4.96 22.37 -19.53
C SER A 15 -5.21 22.45 -21.05
N SER A 16 -5.00 21.36 -21.78
CA SER A 16 -5.23 21.29 -23.22
C SER A 16 -6.74 21.26 -23.54
N GLN A 17 -7.08 21.47 -24.81
CA GLN A 17 -8.47 21.34 -25.30
C GLN A 17 -8.89 19.88 -25.55
N LYS A 18 -8.05 18.90 -25.20
CA LYS A 18 -8.34 17.49 -25.41
C LYS A 18 -9.40 16.98 -24.44
N LYS A 19 -10.19 16.01 -24.90
CA LYS A 19 -11.04 15.21 -24.04
C LYS A 19 -10.19 14.13 -23.38
N ILE A 20 -10.08 14.18 -22.06
CA ILE A 20 -9.26 13.22 -21.32
C ILE A 20 -10.14 12.08 -20.81
N HIS A 21 -9.73 10.86 -21.10
CA HIS A 21 -10.35 9.62 -20.64
C HIS A 21 -9.35 8.86 -19.78
N LEU A 22 -9.79 8.24 -18.70
CA LEU A 22 -8.98 7.24 -18.01
C LEU A 22 -9.35 5.85 -18.53
N TYR A 23 -8.41 4.90 -18.53
CA TYR A 23 -8.71 3.51 -18.88
C TYR A 23 -8.47 2.59 -17.69
N GLY A 24 -9.51 1.82 -17.33
CA GLY A 24 -9.55 0.96 -16.16
C GLY A 24 -10.24 1.63 -14.97
N ALA A 25 -11.10 0.89 -14.27
CA ALA A 25 -11.84 1.37 -13.10
C ALA A 25 -11.37 0.69 -11.79
N GLY A 26 -10.08 0.33 -11.73
CA GLY A 26 -9.49 -0.37 -10.59
C GLY A 26 -8.85 0.56 -9.56
N SER A 27 -8.14 -0.03 -8.60
CA SER A 27 -7.42 0.71 -7.54
C SER A 27 -6.38 1.68 -8.09
N GLN A 28 -5.73 1.38 -9.22
CA GLN A 28 -4.77 2.28 -9.84
C GLN A 28 -5.39 3.61 -10.26
N THR A 29 -6.61 3.59 -10.78
CA THR A 29 -7.38 4.80 -11.13
C THR A 29 -7.67 5.62 -9.89
N VAL A 30 -8.12 4.98 -8.80
CA VAL A 30 -8.38 5.64 -7.52
C VAL A 30 -7.10 6.28 -6.96
N ASN A 31 -5.99 5.55 -6.98
CA ASN A 31 -4.69 6.03 -6.50
C ASN A 31 -4.17 7.19 -7.34
N PHE A 32 -4.30 7.10 -8.66
CA PHE A 32 -3.90 8.17 -9.57
C PHE A 32 -4.69 9.44 -9.34
N LEU A 33 -6.02 9.35 -9.23
CA LEU A 33 -6.89 10.50 -8.91
C LEU A 33 -6.54 11.12 -7.55
N SER A 34 -6.27 10.30 -6.53
CA SER A 34 -5.82 10.77 -5.22
C SER A 34 -4.47 11.50 -5.30
N ALA A 35 -3.52 11.01 -6.10
CA ALA A 35 -2.23 11.64 -6.33
C ALA A 35 -2.36 13.00 -7.05
N LEU A 36 -3.25 13.10 -8.05
CA LEU A 36 -3.55 14.36 -8.73
C LEU A 36 -4.12 15.40 -7.76
N ASN A 37 -5.09 15.01 -6.94
CA ASN A 37 -5.66 15.89 -5.92
C ASN A 37 -4.58 16.40 -4.94
N SER A 38 -3.63 15.52 -4.56
CA SER A 38 -2.50 15.87 -3.69
C SER A 38 -1.52 16.85 -4.35
N CYS A 39 -1.50 16.91 -5.68
CA CYS A 39 -0.74 17.90 -6.47
C CYS A 39 -1.51 19.21 -6.69
N GLY A 40 -2.75 19.33 -6.19
CA GLY A 40 -3.63 20.45 -6.49
C GLY A 40 -4.13 20.46 -7.93
N ILE A 41 -4.08 19.32 -8.62
CA ILE A 41 -4.57 19.17 -9.99
C ILE A 41 -6.04 18.75 -9.91
N ILE A 42 -6.92 19.54 -10.53
CA ILE A 42 -8.33 19.20 -10.73
C ILE A 42 -8.47 18.75 -12.19
N PRO A 43 -8.39 17.45 -12.48
CA PRO A 43 -8.39 16.98 -13.85
C PRO A 43 -9.79 17.07 -14.45
N ASN A 44 -9.90 17.59 -15.67
CA ASN A 44 -11.15 17.55 -16.44
C ASN A 44 -11.27 16.19 -17.17
N ILE A 45 -11.76 15.17 -16.46
CA ILE A 45 -11.92 13.82 -16.99
C ILE A 45 -13.34 13.66 -17.53
N THR A 46 -13.44 13.18 -18.77
CA THR A 46 -14.71 12.94 -19.47
C THR A 46 -15.40 11.70 -18.92
N ASP A 47 -14.68 10.58 -18.87
CA ASP A 47 -15.17 9.29 -18.43
C ASP A 47 -14.01 8.34 -18.13
N ILE A 48 -14.33 7.19 -17.52
CA ILE A 48 -13.44 6.06 -17.32
C ILE A 48 -13.88 4.93 -18.27
N LEU A 49 -13.02 4.60 -19.22
CA LEU A 49 -13.21 3.54 -20.19
C LEU A 49 -12.86 2.18 -19.60
N VAL A 50 -13.67 1.17 -19.88
CA VAL A 50 -13.39 -0.24 -19.57
C VAL A 50 -13.66 -1.13 -20.78
N THR A 51 -13.03 -2.30 -20.81
CA THR A 51 -13.27 -3.28 -21.90
C THR A 51 -14.65 -3.92 -21.79
N ASP A 52 -15.13 -4.14 -20.57
CA ASP A 52 -16.45 -4.73 -20.26
C ASP A 52 -17.04 -4.00 -19.04
N SER A 53 -18.19 -3.35 -19.25
CA SER A 53 -18.88 -2.62 -18.18
C SER A 53 -19.82 -3.49 -17.34
N SER A 54 -20.07 -4.75 -17.73
CA SER A 54 -21.05 -5.62 -17.05
C SER A 54 -20.72 -5.94 -15.59
N ARG A 55 -19.44 -5.87 -15.22
CA ARG A 55 -18.93 -6.18 -13.88
C ARG A 55 -18.34 -4.96 -13.17
N THR A 56 -18.53 -3.77 -13.71
CA THR A 56 -17.91 -2.56 -13.23
C THR A 56 -18.98 -1.60 -12.71
N PRO A 57 -18.77 -0.90 -11.58
CA PRO A 57 -19.72 0.11 -11.12
C PRO A 57 -19.91 1.17 -12.21
N GLY A 58 -21.13 1.70 -12.37
CA GLY A 58 -21.41 2.71 -13.40
C GLY A 58 -20.72 4.07 -13.17
N HIS A 59 -20.18 4.31 -11.98
CA HIS A 59 -19.42 5.50 -11.64
C HIS A 59 -18.27 5.17 -10.68
N LEU A 60 -17.18 5.94 -10.75
CA LEU A 60 -16.08 5.92 -9.78
C LEU A 60 -15.72 7.37 -9.41
N GLN A 61 -15.81 7.73 -8.12
CA GLN A 61 -15.58 9.10 -7.63
C GLN A 61 -16.36 10.18 -8.42
N ASN A 62 -17.61 9.87 -8.79
CA ASN A 62 -18.53 10.67 -9.62
C ASN A 62 -18.20 10.75 -11.11
N ILE A 63 -17.14 10.09 -11.58
CA ILE A 63 -16.81 10.00 -13.00
C ILE A 63 -17.55 8.80 -13.60
N PRO A 64 -18.26 8.96 -14.73
CA PRO A 64 -18.98 7.85 -15.37
C PRO A 64 -18.00 6.79 -15.86
N VAL A 65 -18.35 5.53 -15.65
CA VAL A 65 -17.59 4.37 -16.16
C VAL A 65 -18.36 3.78 -17.33
N ILE A 66 -17.73 3.75 -18.50
CA ILE A 66 -18.38 3.33 -19.75
C ILE A 66 -17.57 2.28 -20.48
N GLN A 67 -18.25 1.41 -21.22
CA GLN A 67 -17.57 0.47 -22.11
C GLN A 67 -16.92 1.21 -23.28
N CYS A 68 -15.66 0.90 -23.55
CA CYS A 68 -14.88 1.54 -24.60
C CYS A 68 -15.50 1.28 -25.98
N ASN A 69 -15.82 2.36 -26.70
CA ASN A 69 -16.31 2.34 -28.07
C ASN A 69 -15.28 3.01 -29.00
N LYS A 70 -14.33 2.25 -29.55
CA LYS A 70 -13.20 2.81 -30.30
C LYS A 70 -13.59 3.72 -31.47
N PRO A 71 -14.62 3.41 -32.29
CA PRO A 71 -15.06 4.27 -33.38
C PRO A 71 -15.50 5.69 -32.99
N THR A 72 -15.85 5.94 -31.72
CA THR A 72 -16.27 7.28 -31.27
C THR A 72 -15.10 8.17 -30.83
N LEU A 73 -13.90 7.60 -30.76
CA LEU A 73 -12.70 8.28 -30.30
C LEU A 73 -11.91 8.85 -31.48
N SER A 74 -11.28 10.00 -31.27
CA SER A 74 -10.63 10.83 -32.29
C SER A 74 -9.29 11.36 -31.79
N ARG A 75 -8.54 12.07 -32.65
CA ARG A 75 -7.25 12.70 -32.25
C ARG A 75 -7.39 13.81 -31.20
N GLN A 76 -8.62 14.29 -30.96
CA GLN A 76 -8.91 15.24 -29.90
C GLN A 76 -9.10 14.56 -28.53
N ASP A 77 -9.11 13.24 -28.50
CA ASP A 77 -9.23 12.44 -27.28
C ASP A 77 -7.84 11.95 -26.85
N CYS A 78 -7.60 11.90 -25.54
CA CYS A 78 -6.42 11.30 -24.92
C CYS A 78 -6.85 10.30 -23.85
N ILE A 79 -6.36 9.07 -23.98
CA ILE A 79 -6.62 7.97 -23.07
C ILE A 79 -5.39 7.78 -22.17
N LEU A 80 -5.58 8.02 -20.88
CA LEU A 80 -4.60 7.76 -19.84
C LEU A 80 -4.77 6.34 -19.30
N LEU A 81 -3.77 5.48 -19.49
CA LEU A 81 -3.81 4.10 -19.02
C LEU A 81 -3.51 4.02 -17.52
N THR A 82 -4.56 3.93 -16.70
CA THR A 82 -4.45 3.76 -15.24
C THR A 82 -4.70 2.31 -14.85
N VAL A 83 -3.96 1.40 -15.48
CA VAL A 83 -3.98 -0.06 -15.22
C VAL A 83 -2.61 -0.56 -14.81
N ASN A 84 -2.56 -1.74 -14.19
CA ASN A 84 -1.30 -2.42 -13.85
C ASN A 84 -0.45 -2.64 -15.12
N ASP A 85 0.88 -2.58 -15.01
CA ASP A 85 1.77 -2.64 -16.19
C ASP A 85 1.62 -3.95 -16.97
N VAL A 86 1.35 -5.06 -16.28
CA VAL A 86 1.05 -6.38 -16.91
C VAL A 86 -0.14 -6.32 -17.89
N LEU A 87 -1.06 -5.36 -17.72
CA LEU A 87 -2.20 -5.14 -18.61
C LEU A 87 -1.95 -4.04 -19.64
N GLN A 88 -0.96 -3.16 -19.44
CA GLN A 88 -0.74 -2.00 -20.32
C GLN A 88 -0.49 -2.43 -21.76
N ASP A 89 0.36 -3.43 -22.01
CA ASP A 89 0.64 -3.90 -23.37
C ASP A 89 -0.62 -4.47 -24.05
N LYS A 90 -1.41 -5.25 -23.31
CA LYS A 90 -2.65 -5.84 -23.82
C LYS A 90 -3.70 -4.78 -24.13
N ILE A 91 -3.86 -3.79 -23.23
CA ILE A 91 -4.81 -2.70 -23.42
C ILE A 91 -4.34 -1.75 -24.52
N SER A 92 -3.03 -1.45 -24.60
CA SER A 92 -2.46 -0.65 -25.68
C SER A 92 -2.66 -1.32 -27.03
N ALA A 93 -2.47 -2.65 -27.14
CA ALA A 93 -2.76 -3.40 -28.36
C ALA A 93 -4.26 -3.42 -28.67
N TYR A 94 -5.12 -3.55 -27.65
CA TYR A 94 -6.56 -3.42 -27.82
C TYR A 94 -6.96 -2.03 -28.34
N LEU A 95 -6.23 -0.97 -28.03
CA LEU A 95 -6.52 0.39 -28.44
C LEU A 95 -5.76 0.84 -29.70
N GLU A 96 -4.97 -0.02 -30.35
CA GLU A 96 -4.09 0.37 -31.46
C GLU A 96 -4.85 0.90 -32.69
N ASP A 97 -6.07 0.40 -32.91
CA ASP A 97 -7.01 0.83 -33.97
C ASP A 97 -7.85 2.07 -33.59
N CYS A 98 -7.65 2.62 -32.39
CA CYS A 98 -8.29 3.85 -31.94
C CYS A 98 -7.56 5.08 -32.51
N ASN A 99 -8.31 6.11 -32.90
CA ASN A 99 -7.73 7.38 -33.37
C ASN A 99 -7.31 8.33 -32.23
N ALA A 100 -7.46 7.93 -30.97
CA ALA A 100 -7.06 8.71 -29.80
C ALA A 100 -5.57 8.59 -29.48
N GLU A 101 -5.03 9.61 -28.81
CA GLU A 101 -3.73 9.49 -28.19
C GLU A 101 -3.80 8.59 -26.96
N ILE A 102 -2.75 7.80 -26.73
CA ILE A 102 -2.66 6.88 -25.59
C ILE A 102 -1.40 7.21 -24.82
N ALA A 103 -1.54 7.46 -23.51
CA ALA A 103 -0.43 7.79 -22.63
C ALA A 103 -0.43 6.95 -21.35
N ASN A 104 0.76 6.64 -20.84
CA ASN A 104 0.94 6.11 -19.49
C ASN A 104 1.29 7.25 -18.52
N PRO A 105 0.40 7.59 -17.57
CA PRO A 105 0.62 8.69 -16.64
C PRO A 105 1.34 8.30 -15.34
N LEU A 106 1.47 6.99 -15.05
CA LEU A 106 1.93 6.51 -13.75
C LEU A 106 3.37 6.93 -13.40
N PRO A 107 4.33 6.98 -14.37
CA PRO A 107 5.69 7.41 -14.08
C PRO A 107 5.81 8.84 -13.55
N ALA A 108 4.87 9.74 -13.87
CA ALA A 108 4.90 11.11 -13.36
C ALA A 108 4.86 11.19 -11.82
N ILE A 109 4.01 10.37 -11.18
CA ILE A 109 3.90 10.35 -9.71
C ILE A 109 5.14 9.69 -9.11
N TYR A 110 5.59 8.57 -9.69
CA TYR A 110 6.81 7.88 -9.26
C TYR A 110 8.03 8.82 -9.31
N ASN A 111 8.21 9.54 -10.42
CA ASN A 111 9.33 10.45 -10.61
C ASN A 111 9.28 11.65 -9.64
N ASP A 112 8.09 12.16 -9.32
CA ASP A 112 7.95 13.23 -8.33
C ASP A 112 8.39 12.76 -6.93
N VAL A 113 8.01 11.54 -6.52
CA VAL A 113 8.50 10.96 -5.26
C VAL A 113 10.00 10.67 -5.32
N TYR A 114 10.48 10.07 -6.40
CA TYR A 114 11.91 9.81 -6.58
C TYR A 114 12.73 11.08 -6.49
N ASN A 115 12.33 12.15 -7.18
CA ASN A 115 12.99 13.46 -7.13
C ASN A 115 13.02 14.06 -5.72
N SER A 116 12.02 13.79 -4.87
CA SER A 116 12.01 14.25 -3.47
C SER A 116 13.08 13.59 -2.60
N ILE A 117 13.56 12.40 -2.95
CA ILE A 117 14.63 11.70 -2.23
C ILE A 117 15.89 11.47 -3.07
N LYS A 118 15.94 12.02 -4.28
CA LYS A 118 16.98 11.76 -5.27
C LYS A 118 18.41 11.98 -4.73
N PRO A 119 18.72 13.07 -4.00
CA PRO A 119 20.06 13.26 -3.46
C PRO A 119 20.52 12.14 -2.52
N PHE A 120 19.58 11.53 -1.78
CA PHE A 120 19.85 10.34 -0.98
C PHE A 120 19.91 9.08 -1.86
N ALA A 121 18.90 8.88 -2.71
CA ALA A 121 18.74 7.65 -3.48
C ALA A 121 19.91 7.39 -4.45
N GLU A 122 20.47 8.43 -5.08
CA GLU A 122 21.61 8.29 -6.01
C GLU A 122 22.94 7.98 -5.33
N HIS A 123 23.06 8.23 -4.02
CA HIS A 123 24.28 7.98 -3.26
C HIS A 123 24.14 6.82 -2.28
N TYR A 124 23.00 6.13 -2.24
CA TYR A 124 22.83 4.97 -1.37
C TYR A 124 23.79 3.84 -1.77
N PRO A 125 24.50 3.16 -0.84
CA PRO A 125 24.35 3.22 0.62
C PRO A 125 25.38 4.14 1.33
N ASP A 126 25.88 5.18 0.69
CA ASP A 126 26.78 6.14 1.32
C ASP A 126 26.01 7.05 2.31
N ASN A 127 26.69 7.52 3.36
CA ASN A 127 26.18 8.50 4.34
C ASN A 127 24.91 8.07 5.11
N LEU A 128 24.77 6.77 5.40
CA LEU A 128 23.71 6.28 6.29
C LEU A 128 23.81 6.91 7.67
N THR A 129 22.66 7.17 8.29
CA THR A 129 22.59 7.81 9.62
C THR A 129 23.02 6.87 10.74
N GLY A 130 22.92 5.56 10.52
CA GLY A 130 23.16 4.53 11.54
C GLY A 130 22.03 4.41 12.57
N PHE A 131 20.93 5.16 12.42
CA PHE A 131 19.76 4.99 13.27
C PHE A 131 19.21 3.57 13.16
N ASN A 132 18.82 2.99 14.30
CA ASN A 132 18.17 1.69 14.36
C ASN A 132 18.97 0.56 13.67
N ALA A 133 20.31 0.66 13.64
CA ALA A 133 21.17 -0.39 13.11
C ALA A 133 20.83 -1.77 13.74
N PRO A 134 20.98 -2.87 12.98
CA PRO A 134 20.68 -4.23 13.42
C PRO A 134 21.26 -4.57 14.79
N ASP A 135 20.43 -5.17 15.64
CA ASP A 135 20.86 -5.65 16.96
C ASP A 135 21.05 -7.18 16.95
N PRO A 136 22.28 -7.69 16.85
CA PRO A 136 22.55 -9.12 16.67
C PRO A 136 22.12 -10.00 17.85
N GLN A 137 21.69 -9.41 18.98
CA GLN A 137 21.24 -10.15 20.15
C GLN A 137 19.77 -10.60 20.06
N TYR A 138 19.00 -10.07 19.11
CA TYR A 138 17.57 -10.37 18.97
C TYR A 138 17.30 -11.39 17.88
N SER A 139 16.33 -12.27 18.14
CA SER A 139 15.81 -13.21 17.13
C SER A 139 14.71 -12.59 16.29
N ASP A 140 14.66 -12.93 15.00
CA ASP A 140 13.64 -12.48 14.04
C ASP A 140 12.25 -13.13 14.27
N LYS A 141 11.97 -13.71 15.46
CA LYS A 141 10.68 -14.33 15.82
C LYS A 141 9.77 -13.37 16.57
N ILE A 142 9.54 -12.21 15.96
CA ILE A 142 8.70 -11.16 16.53
C ILE A 142 7.66 -10.74 15.49
N VAL A 143 6.43 -10.58 15.95
CA VAL A 143 5.35 -9.90 15.23
C VAL A 143 5.16 -8.52 15.84
N TRP A 144 5.24 -7.51 15.00
CA TRP A 144 5.07 -6.12 15.31
C TRP A 144 3.72 -5.63 14.80
N THR A 145 3.03 -4.88 15.65
CA THR A 145 1.84 -4.12 15.28
C THR A 145 1.97 -2.71 15.88
N CYS A 146 1.24 -1.72 15.38
CA CYS A 146 1.24 -0.38 15.97
C CYS A 146 -0.17 0.17 16.15
N TRP A 147 -0.40 0.78 17.30
CA TRP A 147 -1.49 1.72 17.54
C TRP A 147 -0.97 2.84 18.42
N TRP A 148 -0.52 3.91 17.76
CA TRP A 148 0.24 4.98 18.39
C TRP A 148 -0.46 5.56 19.63
N GLN A 149 -1.78 5.73 19.56
CA GLN A 149 -2.61 6.27 20.62
C GLN A 149 -2.67 5.38 21.87
N GLY A 150 -2.30 4.10 21.77
CA GLY A 150 -2.30 3.11 22.85
C GLY A 150 -3.49 2.16 22.81
N GLU A 151 -3.26 0.92 23.26
CA GLU A 151 -4.20 -0.21 23.12
C GLU A 151 -5.60 0.06 23.67
N LYS A 152 -5.70 0.77 24.80
CA LYS A 152 -6.99 1.12 25.43
C LYS A 152 -7.91 1.94 24.52
N HIS A 153 -7.33 2.71 23.60
CA HIS A 153 -8.05 3.58 22.66
C HIS A 153 -8.34 2.91 21.32
N ALA A 154 -7.90 1.66 21.12
CA ALA A 154 -8.17 0.95 19.89
C ALA A 154 -9.66 0.58 19.78
N PRO A 155 -10.26 0.70 18.58
CA PRO A 155 -11.59 0.16 18.30
C PRO A 155 -11.66 -1.34 18.56
N ASP A 156 -12.86 -1.86 18.84
CA ASP A 156 -13.03 -3.28 19.17
C ASP A 156 -12.63 -4.20 18.01
N ILE A 157 -12.85 -3.79 16.77
CA ILE A 157 -12.36 -4.56 15.61
C ILE A 157 -10.83 -4.67 15.56
N VAL A 158 -10.11 -3.62 15.97
CA VAL A 158 -8.64 -3.65 16.05
C VAL A 158 -8.21 -4.60 17.17
N LYS A 159 -8.84 -4.54 18.34
CA LYS A 159 -8.57 -5.46 19.45
C LYS A 159 -8.86 -6.92 19.04
N ALA A 160 -9.95 -7.15 18.32
CA ALA A 160 -10.31 -8.47 17.80
C ALA A 160 -9.23 -9.00 16.84
N CYS A 161 -8.71 -8.15 15.94
CA CYS A 161 -7.57 -8.49 15.10
C CYS A 161 -6.35 -8.88 15.94
N TRP A 162 -5.98 -8.12 16.98
CA TRP A 162 -4.84 -8.46 17.84
C TRP A 162 -5.00 -9.77 18.59
N GLN A 163 -6.21 -10.09 19.05
CA GLN A 163 -6.48 -11.39 19.67
C GLN A 163 -6.37 -12.52 18.64
N SER A 164 -6.89 -12.34 17.43
CA SER A 164 -6.70 -13.32 16.34
C SER A 164 -5.22 -13.53 16.01
N GLN A 165 -4.44 -12.44 16.01
CA GLN A 165 -3.00 -12.50 15.78
C GLN A 165 -2.34 -13.32 16.87
N LYS A 166 -2.57 -12.96 18.15
CA LYS A 166 -2.01 -13.69 19.29
C LYS A 166 -2.42 -15.17 19.33
N LYS A 167 -3.67 -15.49 18.99
CA LYS A 167 -4.24 -16.85 18.96
C LYS A 167 -3.53 -17.76 17.95
N HIS A 168 -3.13 -17.23 16.79
CA HIS A 168 -2.54 -18.01 15.70
C HIS A 168 -1.00 -18.03 15.70
N LEU A 169 -0.36 -17.31 16.63
CA LEU A 169 1.09 -17.34 16.80
C LEU A 169 1.51 -18.48 17.73
N SER A 170 2.66 -19.09 17.41
CA SER A 170 3.29 -20.09 18.27
C SER A 170 3.86 -19.42 19.53
N ASN A 171 3.95 -20.18 20.63
CA ASN A 171 4.38 -19.65 21.94
C ASN A 171 5.80 -19.06 21.93
N ASP A 172 6.64 -19.42 20.96
CA ASP A 172 8.00 -18.92 20.78
C ASP A 172 8.07 -17.61 19.95
N ILE A 173 6.93 -17.11 19.46
CA ILE A 173 6.84 -15.85 18.72
C ILE A 173 6.27 -14.76 19.62
N GLN A 174 6.99 -13.66 19.77
CA GLN A 174 6.51 -12.51 20.52
C GLN A 174 5.56 -11.67 19.67
N HIS A 175 4.46 -11.19 20.25
CA HIS A 175 3.60 -10.19 19.62
C HIS A 175 3.69 -8.88 20.40
N ILE A 176 4.20 -7.83 19.75
CA ILE A 176 4.48 -6.53 20.37
C ILE A 176 3.66 -5.44 19.68
N ILE A 177 2.87 -4.73 20.47
CA ILE A 177 2.10 -3.58 20.01
C ILE A 177 2.84 -2.30 20.38
N ILE A 178 3.27 -1.56 19.37
CA ILE A 178 3.98 -0.29 19.51
C ILE A 178 2.97 0.84 19.69
N THR A 179 3.28 1.71 20.65
CA THR A 179 2.48 2.85 21.09
C THR A 179 3.41 4.03 21.36
N GLN A 180 2.86 5.23 21.54
CA GLN A 180 3.62 6.41 21.93
C GLN A 180 4.36 6.26 23.28
N ASN A 181 3.98 5.30 24.12
CA ASN A 181 4.54 5.13 25.47
C ASN A 181 5.67 4.09 25.53
N ASN A 182 5.83 3.23 24.52
CA ASN A 182 6.81 2.15 24.53
C ASN A 182 7.72 2.11 23.29
N TYR A 183 7.47 2.92 22.26
CA TYR A 183 8.28 2.87 21.03
C TYR A 183 9.78 3.06 21.29
N SER A 184 10.13 3.90 22.27
CA SER A 184 11.51 4.23 22.65
C SER A 184 12.29 3.04 23.21
N ASP A 185 11.60 2.01 23.69
CA ASP A 185 12.23 0.77 24.17
C ASP A 185 12.74 -0.08 23.00
N TYR A 186 12.24 0.14 21.78
CA TYR A 186 12.53 -0.67 20.61
C TYR A 186 13.34 0.09 19.57
N ILE A 187 12.91 1.29 19.20
CA ILE A 187 13.52 2.10 18.13
C ILE A 187 13.73 3.54 18.59
N THR A 188 14.71 4.19 17.99
CA THR A 188 14.88 5.64 18.08
C THR A 188 14.14 6.30 16.94
N ILE A 189 13.30 7.28 17.27
CA ILE A 189 12.69 8.20 16.31
C ILE A 189 13.31 9.57 16.59
N PRO A 190 14.09 10.15 15.66
CA PRO A 190 14.70 11.45 15.89
C PRO A 190 13.66 12.54 16.14
N ASP A 191 13.98 13.52 16.98
CA ASP A 191 13.06 14.60 17.34
C ASP A 191 12.52 15.33 16.11
N TYR A 192 13.39 15.62 15.12
CA TYR A 192 12.98 16.29 13.89
C TYR A 192 11.96 15.51 13.06
N VAL A 193 11.89 14.18 13.22
CA VAL A 193 10.87 13.33 12.61
C VAL A 193 9.58 13.41 13.41
N LEU A 194 9.65 13.23 14.74
CA LEU A 194 8.47 13.33 15.63
C LEU A 194 7.79 14.70 15.50
N ASP A 195 8.57 15.78 15.36
CA ASP A 195 8.09 17.14 15.18
C ASP A 195 7.17 17.30 13.96
N ARG A 196 7.35 16.47 12.91
CA ARG A 196 6.47 16.49 11.72
C ARG A 196 5.05 16.02 11.99
N PHE A 197 4.82 15.39 13.13
CA PHE A 197 3.52 14.82 13.52
C PHE A 197 2.82 15.59 14.66
N LYS A 198 3.53 16.45 15.39
CA LYS A 198 2.99 17.17 16.58
C LYS A 198 1.83 18.12 16.23
N ASP A 199 1.88 18.78 15.08
CA ASP A 199 0.88 19.76 14.65
C ASP A 199 -0.27 19.15 13.82
N GLY A 200 -0.33 17.82 13.69
CA GLY A 200 -1.32 17.15 12.82
C GLY A 200 -1.12 17.37 11.32
N LYS A 201 0.01 17.97 10.91
CA LYS A 201 0.38 18.18 9.49
C LYS A 201 0.49 16.88 8.72
N ASN A 202 0.91 15.81 9.40
CA ASN A 202 0.99 14.44 8.88
C ASN A 202 0.09 13.53 9.72
N GLY A 203 -0.60 12.60 9.05
CA GLY A 203 -1.39 11.58 9.73
C GLY A 203 -0.50 10.56 10.43
N LEU A 204 -0.96 10.02 11.57
CA LEU A 204 -0.22 9.00 12.33
C LEU A 204 0.03 7.71 11.56
N SER A 205 -0.71 7.46 10.47
CA SER A 205 -0.43 6.36 9.53
C SER A 205 0.98 6.45 8.95
N TYR A 206 1.47 7.65 8.62
CA TYR A 206 2.83 7.80 8.09
C TYR A 206 3.91 7.68 9.17
N LEU A 207 3.59 7.98 10.42
CA LEU A 207 4.49 7.68 11.53
C LEU A 207 4.60 6.15 11.70
N ALA A 208 3.48 5.44 11.57
CA ALA A 208 3.48 3.98 11.57
C ALA A 208 4.27 3.38 10.39
N ASP A 209 4.27 4.04 9.22
CA ASP A 209 5.12 3.66 8.08
C ASP A 209 6.62 3.74 8.44
N TYR A 210 7.06 4.81 9.10
CA TYR A 210 8.44 4.92 9.57
C TYR A 210 8.77 3.89 10.67
N ILE A 211 7.86 3.71 11.64
CA ILE A 211 8.02 2.76 12.74
C ILE A 211 8.18 1.34 12.20
N ARG A 212 7.33 0.90 11.25
CA ARG A 212 7.37 -0.48 10.76
C ARG A 212 8.69 -0.81 10.07
N VAL A 213 9.18 0.08 9.21
CA VAL A 213 10.43 -0.17 8.50
C VAL A 213 11.63 -0.09 9.44
N SER A 214 11.58 0.77 10.46
CA SER A 214 12.62 0.85 11.49
C SER A 214 12.71 -0.43 12.32
N LEU A 215 11.56 -1.00 12.71
CA LEU A 215 11.51 -2.27 13.45
C LEU A 215 11.99 -3.44 12.60
N LEU A 216 11.49 -3.55 11.36
CA LEU A 216 11.88 -4.63 10.45
C LEU A 216 13.36 -4.53 10.04
N TYR A 217 13.91 -3.32 9.90
CA TYR A 217 15.35 -3.16 9.69
C TYR A 217 16.16 -3.61 10.91
N LYS A 218 15.80 -3.11 12.11
CA LYS A 218 16.55 -3.35 13.34
C LYS A 218 16.45 -4.79 13.84
N TYR A 219 15.28 -5.40 13.75
CA TYR A 219 14.99 -6.71 14.38
C TYR A 219 14.54 -7.79 13.40
N GLY A 220 14.19 -7.42 12.16
CA GLY A 220 13.47 -8.34 11.28
C GLY A 220 12.08 -8.68 11.85
N GLY A 221 11.64 -9.90 11.55
CA GLY A 221 10.35 -10.42 11.96
C GLY A 221 9.24 -10.01 11.00
N VAL A 222 8.02 -9.92 11.52
CA VAL A 222 6.80 -9.68 10.74
C VAL A 222 6.10 -8.44 11.25
N TRP A 223 5.74 -7.53 10.37
CA TRP A 223 4.77 -6.47 10.63
C TRP A 223 3.38 -6.92 10.19
N LEU A 224 2.40 -6.72 11.06
CA LEU A 224 0.99 -6.79 10.74
C LEU A 224 0.34 -5.45 11.10
N ASP A 225 -0.42 -4.88 10.16
CA ASP A 225 -1.28 -3.75 10.50
C ASP A 225 -2.28 -4.14 11.60
N SER A 226 -2.71 -3.15 12.37
CA SER A 226 -3.66 -3.32 13.47
C SER A 226 -5.02 -3.88 13.07
N THR A 227 -5.38 -3.81 11.78
CA THR A 227 -6.62 -4.40 11.24
C THR A 227 -6.40 -5.66 10.40
N VAL A 228 -5.26 -6.34 10.56
CA VAL A 228 -5.08 -7.66 9.95
C VAL A 228 -5.64 -8.75 10.88
N LEU A 229 -6.69 -9.41 10.43
CA LEU A 229 -7.25 -10.60 11.06
C LEU A 229 -6.45 -11.83 10.59
N LEU A 230 -5.85 -12.59 11.50
CA LEU A 230 -5.28 -13.90 11.16
C LEU A 230 -6.37 -14.97 11.26
N LEU A 231 -6.44 -15.81 10.23
CA LEU A 231 -7.34 -16.97 10.14
C LEU A 231 -6.60 -18.27 10.43
N GLU A 232 -5.29 -18.29 10.16
CA GLU A 232 -4.39 -19.42 10.36
C GLU A 232 -3.02 -18.92 10.85
N SER A 233 -2.12 -19.84 11.21
CA SER A 233 -0.72 -19.50 11.51
C SER A 233 -0.04 -18.84 10.32
N LEU A 234 0.88 -17.90 10.60
CA LEU A 234 1.68 -17.27 9.55
C LEU A 234 2.50 -18.32 8.76
N PRO A 235 2.59 -18.20 7.43
CA PRO A 235 3.40 -19.10 6.61
C PRO A 235 4.86 -19.11 7.06
N LYS A 236 5.50 -20.29 7.02
CA LYS A 236 6.91 -20.45 7.42
C LYS A 236 7.86 -19.53 6.63
N GLN A 237 7.49 -19.16 5.40
CA GLN A 237 8.21 -18.23 4.54
C GLN A 237 8.42 -16.85 5.16
N CYS A 238 7.54 -16.42 6.08
CA CYS A 238 7.73 -15.20 6.86
C CYS A 238 9.06 -15.20 7.64
N TRP A 239 9.55 -16.38 8.00
CA TRP A 239 10.73 -16.57 8.84
C TRP A 239 11.93 -17.13 8.05
N GLU A 240 11.66 -17.86 6.96
CA GLU A 240 12.68 -18.54 6.14
C GLU A 240 13.23 -17.68 5.00
N LEU A 241 12.43 -16.76 4.42
CA LEU A 241 12.87 -15.94 3.30
C LEU A 241 13.55 -14.64 3.76
N PRO A 242 14.46 -14.06 2.95
CA PRO A 242 15.03 -12.74 3.22
C PRO A 242 13.96 -11.64 3.38
N LEU A 243 12.89 -11.78 2.61
CA LEU A 243 11.75 -10.86 2.55
C LEU A 243 10.47 -11.69 2.28
N TYR A 244 9.37 -11.32 2.91
CA TYR A 244 8.05 -11.89 2.61
C TYR A 244 6.94 -10.84 2.75
N THR A 245 5.94 -10.92 1.88
CA THR A 245 4.78 -10.02 1.83
C THR A 245 3.70 -10.70 0.97
N TRP A 246 2.52 -10.08 0.89
CA TRP A 246 1.56 -10.39 -0.16
C TRP A 246 2.15 -10.24 -1.56
N ARG A 247 1.98 -11.25 -2.42
CA ARG A 247 2.43 -11.20 -3.82
C ARG A 247 1.44 -11.90 -4.73
N LEU A 248 1.12 -11.25 -5.85
CA LEU A 248 0.30 -11.80 -6.94
C LEU A 248 1.03 -11.68 -8.29
N ASN A 249 0.43 -12.26 -9.33
CA ASN A 249 0.83 -12.04 -10.71
C ASN A 249 0.39 -10.65 -11.20
N ALA A 250 0.98 -9.60 -10.61
CA ALA A 250 0.69 -8.20 -10.90
C ALA A 250 1.92 -7.34 -10.59
N THR A 251 1.94 -6.13 -11.16
CA THR A 251 2.95 -5.10 -10.89
C THR A 251 2.27 -3.80 -10.47
N GLN A 252 2.92 -3.03 -9.61
CA GLN A 252 2.42 -1.72 -9.17
C GLN A 252 3.57 -0.72 -8.95
N PHE A 253 3.22 0.56 -8.89
CA PHE A 253 4.12 1.66 -8.52
C PHE A 253 5.38 1.78 -9.41
N CYS A 254 5.30 1.38 -10.68
CA CYS A 254 6.44 1.33 -11.60
C CYS A 254 7.56 0.36 -11.15
N SER A 255 7.18 -0.71 -10.44
CA SER A 255 8.07 -1.83 -10.09
C SER A 255 7.74 -3.07 -10.92
N LYS A 256 8.60 -4.10 -10.86
CA LYS A 256 8.36 -5.41 -11.51
C LYS A 256 7.68 -6.41 -10.57
N THR A 257 7.10 -5.95 -9.47
CA THR A 257 6.44 -6.80 -8.48
C THR A 257 5.31 -6.06 -7.76
N ILE A 258 4.74 -6.69 -6.75
CA ILE A 258 3.68 -6.12 -5.92
C ILE A 258 3.90 -6.59 -4.48
N TRP A 259 3.50 -5.74 -3.54
CA TRP A 259 3.54 -5.98 -2.11
C TRP A 259 2.30 -5.38 -1.46
N CYS A 260 2.22 -5.50 -0.14
CA CYS A 260 1.35 -4.65 0.65
C CYS A 260 2.09 -4.15 1.89
N ALA A 261 1.93 -2.86 2.22
CA ALA A 261 2.59 -2.30 3.40
C ALA A 261 1.98 -2.79 4.73
N TRP A 262 0.79 -3.39 4.69
CA TRP A 262 0.04 -3.87 5.86
C TRP A 262 0.44 -5.28 6.32
N PHE A 263 1.24 -6.00 5.53
CA PHE A 263 1.83 -7.29 5.89
C PHE A 263 3.21 -7.42 5.26
N LEU A 264 4.24 -7.26 6.08
CA LEU A 264 5.63 -7.21 5.67
C LEU A 264 6.45 -8.11 6.59
N ALA A 265 7.43 -8.81 6.07
CA ALA A 265 8.39 -9.56 6.88
C ALA A 265 9.77 -9.50 6.25
N ALA A 266 10.81 -9.52 7.07
CA ALA A 266 12.17 -9.75 6.59
C ALA A 266 13.07 -10.29 7.68
N ARG A 267 14.24 -10.74 7.24
CA ARG A 267 15.37 -10.92 8.12
C ARG A 267 15.93 -9.57 8.59
N GLN A 268 16.47 -9.55 9.79
CA GLN A 268 17.17 -8.40 10.35
C GLN A 268 18.24 -7.88 9.38
N GLY A 269 18.38 -6.56 9.28
CA GLY A 269 19.35 -5.92 8.38
C GLY A 269 18.95 -5.91 6.91
N SER A 270 17.67 -6.14 6.60
CA SER A 270 17.14 -6.07 5.23
C SER A 270 17.52 -4.76 4.53
N PRO A 271 18.21 -4.81 3.36
CA PRO A 271 18.54 -3.62 2.58
C PRO A 271 17.31 -2.81 2.17
N LEU A 272 16.16 -3.47 1.96
CA LEU A 272 14.90 -2.80 1.65
C LEU A 272 14.48 -1.87 2.79
N TYR A 273 14.41 -2.40 4.01
CA TYR A 273 13.91 -1.63 5.15
C TYR A 273 14.93 -0.61 5.65
N GLN A 274 16.24 -0.88 5.49
CA GLN A 274 17.28 0.14 5.65
C GLN A 274 17.04 1.32 4.71
N PHE A 275 16.92 1.05 3.41
CA PHE A 275 16.71 2.08 2.40
C PHE A 275 15.45 2.90 2.68
N VAL A 276 14.31 2.25 2.94
CA VAL A 276 13.03 2.95 3.15
C VAL A 276 13.06 3.77 4.45
N MET A 277 13.67 3.25 5.52
CA MET A 277 13.86 4.02 6.76
C MET A 277 14.71 5.26 6.52
N GLU A 278 15.87 5.12 5.84
CA GLU A 278 16.77 6.23 5.54
C GLU A 278 16.13 7.24 4.55
N ALA A 279 15.32 6.77 3.61
CA ALA A 279 14.53 7.62 2.73
C ALA A 279 13.55 8.51 3.52
N PHE A 280 12.87 7.95 4.53
CA PHE A 280 12.03 8.74 5.43
C PHE A 280 12.85 9.72 6.27
N LEU A 281 13.99 9.31 6.82
CA LEU A 281 14.87 10.19 7.59
C LEU A 281 15.36 11.38 6.74
N PHE A 282 15.79 11.12 5.50
CA PHE A 282 16.16 12.14 4.55
C PHE A 282 14.97 13.05 4.22
N PHE A 283 13.82 12.46 3.87
CA PHE A 283 12.62 13.20 3.49
C PHE A 283 12.19 14.16 4.60
N PHE A 284 12.07 13.70 5.84
CA PHE A 284 11.65 14.56 6.97
C PHE A 284 12.71 15.59 7.39
N SER A 285 13.97 15.42 6.97
CA SER A 285 15.01 16.45 7.13
C SER A 285 14.82 17.63 6.16
N LYS A 286 14.08 17.44 5.06
CA LYS A 286 13.88 18.44 4.00
C LYS A 286 12.45 18.95 3.90
N TYR A 287 11.47 18.11 4.22
CA TYR A 287 10.06 18.39 4.01
C TYR A 287 9.28 18.22 5.30
N ASP A 288 8.31 19.12 5.49
CA ASP A 288 7.43 19.10 6.66
C ASP A 288 6.22 18.18 6.49
N LYS A 289 5.86 17.84 5.25
CA LYS A 289 4.61 17.15 4.93
C LYS A 289 4.80 16.11 3.83
N ILE A 290 4.23 14.93 4.06
CA ILE A 290 4.10 13.89 3.03
C ILE A 290 3.02 14.32 2.02
N LYS A 291 3.43 14.34 0.75
CA LYS A 291 2.56 14.73 -0.37
C LYS A 291 1.59 13.62 -0.77
N TYR A 292 2.06 12.37 -0.83
CA TYR A 292 1.27 11.25 -1.36
C TYR A 292 0.92 10.24 -0.29
N TYR A 293 -0.32 9.76 -0.28
CA TYR A 293 -0.78 8.76 0.68
C TYR A 293 0.03 7.46 0.62
N LEU A 294 0.49 7.06 -0.57
CA LEU A 294 1.23 5.81 -0.80
C LEU A 294 2.76 6.04 -0.87
N THR A 295 3.30 7.04 -0.15
CA THR A 295 4.74 7.36 -0.19
C THR A 295 5.62 6.18 0.19
N ILE A 296 5.24 5.35 1.18
CA ILE A 296 6.00 4.14 1.52
C ILE A 296 6.10 3.17 0.34
N ASP A 297 5.01 2.97 -0.41
CA ASP A 297 5.02 2.09 -1.58
C ASP A 297 5.93 2.62 -2.68
N TYR A 298 5.93 3.93 -2.92
CA TYR A 298 6.88 4.52 -3.86
C TYR A 298 8.33 4.39 -3.39
N PHE A 299 8.63 4.51 -2.08
CA PHE A 299 9.98 4.27 -1.56
C PHE A 299 10.41 2.81 -1.71
N ILE A 300 9.50 1.85 -1.46
CA ILE A 300 9.75 0.42 -1.74
C ILE A 300 10.04 0.21 -3.22
N SER A 301 9.20 0.79 -4.10
CA SER A 301 9.38 0.69 -5.56
C SER A 301 10.73 1.24 -6.01
N ILE A 302 11.10 2.43 -5.55
CA ILE A 302 12.39 3.06 -5.84
C ILE A 302 13.52 2.14 -5.40
N CYS A 303 13.46 1.59 -4.18
CA CYS A 303 14.43 0.62 -3.69
C CYS A 303 14.56 -0.60 -4.62
N THR A 304 13.44 -1.17 -5.05
CA THR A 304 13.46 -2.32 -5.97
C THR A 304 14.10 -2.01 -7.32
N ASN A 305 14.12 -0.75 -7.73
CA ASN A 305 14.66 -0.31 -9.01
C ASN A 305 16.14 0.09 -8.95
N ILE A 306 16.68 0.42 -7.77
CA ILE A 306 18.05 0.98 -7.64
C ILE A 306 18.97 0.20 -6.70
N VAL A 307 18.43 -0.62 -5.80
CA VAL A 307 19.23 -1.41 -4.85
C VAL A 307 19.32 -2.86 -5.34
N ASP A 308 20.54 -3.28 -5.68
CA ASP A 308 20.82 -4.62 -6.19
C ASP A 308 20.31 -5.71 -5.25
N GLY A 309 19.70 -6.75 -5.82
CA GLY A 309 19.24 -7.94 -5.08
C GLY A 309 17.87 -7.78 -4.40
N VAL A 310 17.34 -6.56 -4.23
CA VAL A 310 16.06 -6.35 -3.55
C VAL A 310 14.88 -6.85 -4.39
N LEU A 311 14.87 -6.56 -5.70
CA LEU A 311 13.82 -7.07 -6.58
C LEU A 311 13.84 -8.61 -6.62
N GLU A 312 15.02 -9.22 -6.68
CA GLU A 312 15.19 -10.67 -6.69
C GLU A 312 14.59 -11.31 -5.44
N GLN A 313 14.73 -10.68 -4.27
CA GLN A 313 14.10 -11.14 -3.02
C GLN A 313 12.56 -11.13 -3.12
N PHE A 314 11.96 -10.07 -3.68
CA PHE A 314 10.52 -10.06 -3.94
C PHE A 314 10.09 -11.15 -4.92
N LEU A 315 10.88 -11.39 -5.98
CA LEU A 315 10.54 -12.38 -7.00
C LEU A 315 10.61 -13.83 -6.49
N GLN A 316 11.37 -14.09 -5.41
CA GLN A 316 11.42 -15.39 -4.71
C GLN A 316 10.16 -15.70 -3.90
N ILE A 317 9.37 -14.68 -3.53
CA ILE A 317 8.14 -14.89 -2.75
C ILE A 317 7.12 -15.62 -3.64
N PRO A 318 6.58 -16.79 -3.25
CA PRO A 318 5.51 -17.43 -4.02
C PRO A 318 4.23 -16.59 -4.01
N TYR A 319 3.44 -16.71 -5.08
CA TYR A 319 2.10 -16.11 -5.07
C TYR A 319 1.28 -16.64 -3.91
N ASN A 320 0.64 -15.74 -3.17
CA ASN A 320 0.03 -16.08 -1.90
C ASN A 320 -1.22 -15.23 -1.62
N ASN A 321 -2.09 -15.74 -0.75
CA ASN A 321 -3.21 -15.03 -0.14
C ASN A 321 -4.04 -14.16 -1.12
N ALA A 322 -4.48 -14.72 -2.25
CA ALA A 322 -5.15 -13.96 -3.31
C ALA A 322 -6.43 -13.24 -2.85
N THR A 323 -7.07 -13.75 -1.79
CA THR A 323 -8.30 -13.22 -1.20
C THR A 323 -8.06 -12.36 0.04
N ALA A 324 -6.82 -11.90 0.28
CA ALA A 324 -6.36 -11.22 1.50
C ALA A 324 -7.16 -10.00 1.96
N ALA A 325 -7.94 -9.36 1.09
CA ALA A 325 -8.70 -8.16 1.42
C ALA A 325 -10.20 -8.31 1.08
N ASN A 326 -10.65 -9.54 0.81
CA ASN A 326 -12.00 -9.79 0.35
C ASN A 326 -13.02 -9.56 1.47
N LEU A 327 -12.75 -10.08 2.68
CA LEU A 327 -13.66 -9.98 3.83
C LEU A 327 -13.94 -8.52 4.22
N GLY A 328 -12.95 -7.63 4.06
CA GLY A 328 -13.08 -6.21 4.39
C GLY A 328 -14.22 -5.49 3.66
N CYS A 329 -14.59 -5.95 2.46
CA CYS A 329 -15.67 -5.38 1.65
C CYS A 329 -17.07 -5.77 2.15
N HIS A 330 -17.18 -6.80 3.00
CA HIS A 330 -18.43 -7.43 3.39
C HIS A 330 -18.75 -7.29 4.88
N LEU A 331 -17.98 -6.50 5.64
CA LEU A 331 -18.09 -6.40 7.10
C LEU A 331 -19.50 -6.00 7.60
N HIS A 332 -20.25 -5.24 6.80
CA HIS A 332 -21.60 -4.79 7.12
C HIS A 332 -22.70 -5.82 6.82
N GLU A 333 -22.39 -6.86 6.04
CA GLU A 333 -23.37 -7.87 5.66
C GLU A 333 -23.79 -8.74 6.87
N PRO A 334 -25.03 -9.27 6.88
CA PRO A 334 -25.43 -10.26 7.86
C PRO A 334 -24.50 -11.47 7.85
N TYR A 335 -24.11 -11.93 9.04
CA TYR A 335 -23.29 -13.11 9.23
C TYR A 335 -24.06 -14.37 8.85
N SER A 336 -23.44 -15.17 7.98
CA SER A 336 -23.67 -16.60 7.90
C SER A 336 -22.33 -17.31 7.76
N GLU A 337 -22.20 -18.48 8.36
CA GLU A 337 -21.00 -19.31 8.28
C GLU A 337 -20.58 -19.55 6.82
N GLU A 338 -21.55 -19.84 5.96
CA GLU A 338 -21.33 -20.10 4.54
C GLU A 338 -20.70 -18.91 3.81
N GLN A 339 -21.22 -17.69 3.99
CA GLN A 339 -20.66 -16.50 3.34
C GLN A 339 -19.30 -16.13 3.92
N PHE A 340 -19.15 -16.22 5.25
CA PHE A 340 -17.87 -15.95 5.90
C PHE A 340 -16.77 -16.88 5.37
N GLN A 341 -17.02 -18.19 5.34
CA GLN A 341 -16.09 -19.18 4.78
C GLN A 341 -15.80 -18.91 3.29
N LYS A 342 -16.81 -18.53 2.52
CA LYS A 342 -16.64 -18.19 1.10
C LYS A 342 -15.72 -16.98 0.93
N TYR A 343 -15.87 -15.93 1.73
CA TYR A 343 -15.03 -14.73 1.65
C TYR A 343 -13.58 -14.99 2.09
N CYS A 344 -13.41 -15.85 3.10
CA CYS A 344 -12.11 -16.22 3.67
C CYS A 344 -11.39 -17.34 2.92
N LYS A 345 -12.04 -18.00 1.97
CA LYS A 345 -11.52 -19.21 1.30
C LYS A 345 -10.11 -19.01 0.75
N GLY A 346 -9.20 -19.91 1.14
CA GLY A 346 -7.81 -19.93 0.68
C GLY A 346 -6.94 -18.80 1.25
N SER A 347 -7.37 -18.15 2.33
CA SER A 347 -6.68 -17.04 2.96
C SER A 347 -6.22 -17.41 4.37
N PHE A 348 -4.95 -17.19 4.69
CA PHE A 348 -4.43 -17.31 6.06
C PHE A 348 -4.61 -16.02 6.87
N LEU A 349 -4.85 -14.88 6.19
CA LEU A 349 -5.16 -13.60 6.82
C LEU A 349 -6.17 -12.78 5.99
N GLN A 350 -6.81 -11.79 6.62
CA GLN A 350 -7.69 -10.81 6.00
C GLN A 350 -7.34 -9.39 6.47
N LYS A 351 -7.13 -8.46 5.55
CA LYS A 351 -7.02 -7.03 5.80
C LYS A 351 -8.42 -6.45 5.92
N LEU A 352 -8.74 -5.93 7.11
CA LEU A 352 -10.01 -5.30 7.41
C LEU A 352 -9.89 -3.77 7.42
N ASN A 353 -11.04 -3.10 7.53
CA ASN A 353 -11.14 -1.66 7.72
C ASN A 353 -11.81 -1.35 9.06
N TRP A 354 -11.30 -0.35 9.77
CA TRP A 354 -11.87 0.15 11.03
C TRP A 354 -12.59 1.49 10.87
N HIS A 355 -12.31 2.23 9.78
CA HIS A 355 -13.06 3.42 9.38
C HIS A 355 -14.36 3.01 8.72
N LEU A 356 -15.28 2.55 9.56
CA LEU A 356 -16.55 2.01 9.14
C LEU A 356 -17.65 3.04 9.48
N ASN A 357 -18.47 3.41 8.51
CA ASN A 357 -19.52 4.42 8.69
C ASN A 357 -20.78 3.78 9.30
N GLY A 358 -21.32 4.36 10.39
CA GLY A 358 -22.62 4.00 10.98
C GLY A 358 -22.58 2.94 12.09
N GLU A 359 -23.74 2.73 12.73
CA GLU A 359 -23.95 1.65 13.72
C GLU A 359 -24.09 0.30 13.01
N TYR A 360 -23.50 -0.77 13.57
CA TYR A 360 -23.55 -2.10 12.98
C TYR A 360 -24.73 -2.91 13.49
N ALA A 361 -25.32 -3.70 12.58
CA ALA A 361 -26.29 -4.70 12.95
C ALA A 361 -25.65 -5.74 13.90
N GLU A 362 -26.41 -6.15 14.92
CA GLU A 362 -25.97 -7.15 15.90
C GLU A 362 -25.61 -8.51 15.29
N ASN A 363 -26.15 -8.79 14.11
CA ASN A 363 -25.91 -10.00 13.34
C ASN A 363 -24.94 -9.78 12.17
N SER A 364 -24.19 -8.67 12.11
CA SER A 364 -23.22 -8.44 11.02
C SER A 364 -21.96 -9.31 11.14
N ILE A 365 -21.25 -9.50 10.03
CA ILE A 365 -19.93 -10.15 9.99
C ILE A 365 -18.96 -9.45 10.95
N LEU A 366 -18.95 -8.12 10.99
CA LEU A 366 -18.12 -7.36 11.93
C LEU A 366 -18.40 -7.76 13.39
N THR A 367 -19.67 -7.76 13.79
CA THR A 367 -20.08 -8.11 15.15
C THR A 367 -19.71 -9.55 15.49
N HIS A 368 -19.81 -10.47 14.52
CA HIS A 368 -19.35 -11.85 14.69
C HIS A 368 -17.84 -11.91 14.98
N ILE A 369 -16.99 -11.25 14.17
CA ILE A 369 -15.54 -11.21 14.36
C ILE A 369 -15.17 -10.67 15.75
N ILE A 370 -15.82 -9.58 16.16
CA ILE A 370 -15.58 -8.95 17.47
C ILE A 370 -15.93 -9.93 18.60
N ARG A 371 -17.11 -10.57 18.53
CA ARG A 371 -17.54 -11.54 19.55
C ARG A 371 -16.58 -12.73 19.63
N GLU A 372 -16.28 -13.38 18.51
CA GLU A 372 -15.44 -14.58 18.47
C GLU A 372 -14.01 -14.38 19.03
N ASN A 373 -13.48 -13.15 18.96
CA ASN A 373 -12.09 -12.87 19.32
C ASN A 373 -11.94 -12.08 20.63
N LEU A 374 -12.99 -11.47 21.18
CA LEU A 374 -12.94 -10.71 22.44
C LEU A 374 -13.69 -11.36 23.61
N THR A 375 -14.51 -12.40 23.35
CA THR A 375 -15.10 -13.24 24.39
C THR A 375 -14.30 -14.50 24.58
#